data_AF-A0A0A9FY56-F1
#
_entry.id   AF-A0A0A9FY56-F1
#
_cell.length_a   1.000
_cell.length_b   1.000
_cell.length_c   1.000
_cell.angle_alpha   90.00
_cell.angle_beta   90.00
_cell.angle_gamma   90.00
#
_symmetry.space_group_name_H-M   'P 1'
#
loop_
_entity.id
_entity.type
_entity.pdbx_description
1 polymer ?
#
loop_
_entity_poly.entity_id
_entity_poly.type
_entity_poly.pdbx_seq_one_letter_code
_entity_poly.pdbx_strand_id
1 'polypeptide(L)'
;MLDRRLVQDDGRGLGQGVLDNRPMNVIFHLLRESNVSALPKTHSSLTLQPSLLLHRVGAHLNYPMHAFVSKKPHEKSFKLHQQSFAPLAASLPCDVHIVNLKVPQPLKFPHTEAVEPRFAILLQRRGWDASYCKRGGLQCPTVGEEPVNLFYMFKDLLAVNVKATSLNLLHDDPEMLGYLEQIGDVAQEGNVLISPMDIQAYKLDLQPSSLQEE
;
A
#
# COMPACT_ATOMS: atom_id res chain seq x y z
N MET A 1 14.72 15.45 17.72
CA MET A 1 14.92 14.97 19.10
C MET A 1 15.04 13.45 19.04
N LEU A 2 16.06 12.84 19.66
CA LEU A 2 16.29 11.39 19.55
C LEU A 2 15.86 10.62 20.81
N ASP A 3 16.09 11.17 22.00
CA ASP A 3 15.63 10.61 23.27
C ASP A 3 15.47 11.74 24.31
N ARG A 4 14.71 11.53 25.38
CA ARG A 4 14.55 12.50 26.48
C ARG A 4 14.62 11.76 27.82
N ARG A 5 15.33 12.34 28.79
CA ARG A 5 15.38 11.88 30.19
C ARG A 5 14.91 13.01 31.09
N LEU A 6 13.88 12.76 31.90
CA LEU A 6 13.21 13.77 32.72
C LEU A 6 13.14 13.26 34.16
N VAL A 7 13.62 14.07 35.12
CA VAL A 7 13.62 13.68 36.55
C VAL A 7 12.31 14.04 37.23
N GLN A 8 11.61 15.07 36.73
CA GLN A 8 10.39 15.59 37.33
C GLN A 8 9.16 15.15 36.53
N ASP A 9 8.06 14.95 37.24
CA ASP A 9 6.72 14.75 36.67
C ASP A 9 6.19 16.07 36.08
N ASP A 10 5.37 15.99 35.04
CA ASP A 10 4.79 17.16 34.37
C ASP A 10 3.38 17.52 34.89
N GLY A 11 2.91 16.86 35.95
CA GLY A 11 1.65 17.16 36.61
C GLY A 11 0.41 16.65 35.88
N ARG A 12 0.56 15.71 34.92
CA ARG A 12 -0.56 15.15 34.14
C ARG A 12 -1.08 13.81 34.65
N GLY A 13 -0.72 13.45 35.88
CA GLY A 13 -1.22 12.26 36.57
C GLY A 13 -0.36 11.00 36.38
N LEU A 14 0.81 11.11 35.74
CA LEU A 14 1.77 10.01 35.66
C LEU A 14 2.48 9.78 37.01
N GLY A 15 2.80 10.86 37.74
CA GLY A 15 3.36 10.80 39.09
C GLY A 15 4.85 10.43 39.14
N GLN A 16 5.56 10.51 38.02
CA GLN A 16 6.99 10.22 37.93
C GLN A 16 7.64 10.89 36.71
N GLY A 17 8.97 11.08 36.76
CA GLY A 17 9.76 11.44 35.59
C GLY A 17 9.96 10.26 34.60
N VAL A 18 10.66 10.52 33.50
CA VAL A 18 11.09 9.52 32.50
C VAL A 18 12.57 9.20 32.72
N LEU A 19 12.86 8.12 33.43
CA LEU A 19 14.22 7.72 33.84
C LEU A 19 14.61 6.29 33.39
N ASP A 20 13.77 5.64 32.61
CA ASP A 20 13.86 4.26 32.16
C ASP A 20 14.45 4.12 30.75
N ASN A 21 15.23 5.12 30.30
CA ASN A 21 15.89 5.13 28.99
C ASN A 21 16.69 3.84 28.75
N ARG A 22 16.54 3.29 27.54
CA ARG A 22 17.32 2.15 27.04
C ARG A 22 18.00 2.54 25.73
N PRO A 23 19.17 1.95 25.41
CA PRO A 23 19.79 2.17 24.10
C PRO A 23 18.80 1.86 22.98
N MET A 24 18.67 2.78 22.02
CA MET A 24 17.81 2.65 20.84
C MET A 24 18.59 2.95 19.56
N ASN A 25 18.30 2.21 18.50
CA ASN A 25 18.85 2.48 17.18
C ASN A 25 17.86 3.35 16.40
N VAL A 26 18.27 4.56 16.03
CA VAL A 26 17.46 5.47 15.20
C VAL A 26 18.05 5.51 13.79
N ILE A 27 17.23 5.18 12.80
CA ILE A 27 17.61 5.18 11.38
C ILE A 27 16.80 6.26 10.67
N PHE A 28 17.47 7.16 9.97
CA PHE A 28 16.86 8.19 9.15
C PHE A 28 17.67 8.43 7.88
N HIS A 29 17.02 8.99 6.87
CA HIS A 29 17.67 9.42 5.62
C HIS A 29 17.55 10.92 5.46
N LEU A 30 18.65 11.58 5.07
CA LEU A 30 18.64 12.97 4.64
C LEU A 30 18.64 12.98 3.11
N LEU A 31 17.54 13.45 2.53
CA LEU A 31 17.37 13.53 1.08
C LEU A 31 17.48 14.98 0.62
N ARG A 32 18.32 15.24 -0.38
CA ARG A 32 18.41 16.52 -1.07
C ARG A 32 17.92 16.35 -2.49
N GLU A 33 16.96 17.17 -2.89
CA GLU A 33 16.40 17.17 -4.24
C GLU A 33 16.51 18.56 -4.86
N SER A 34 16.61 18.60 -6.19
CA SER A 34 16.58 19.85 -6.95
C SER A 34 15.17 20.09 -7.45
N ASN A 35 14.70 21.33 -7.30
CA ASN A 35 13.47 21.77 -7.96
C ASN A 35 13.77 21.93 -9.46
N VAL A 36 13.02 21.21 -10.28
CA VAL A 36 13.12 21.16 -11.75
C VAL A 36 11.90 21.79 -12.43
N SER A 37 11.01 22.43 -11.68
CA SER A 37 9.87 23.13 -12.26
C SER A 37 10.33 24.34 -13.07
N ALA A 38 9.72 24.52 -14.25
CA ALA A 38 9.98 25.66 -15.11
C ALA A 38 9.17 26.92 -14.72
N LEU A 39 8.19 26.78 -13.80
CA LEU A 39 7.31 27.86 -13.38
C LEU A 39 7.87 28.58 -12.13
N PRO A 40 7.77 29.93 -12.05
CA PRO A 40 8.16 30.66 -10.85
C PRO A 40 7.32 30.25 -9.63
N LYS A 41 7.90 30.45 -8.43
CA LYS A 41 7.38 30.10 -7.10
C LYS A 41 6.11 30.86 -6.67
N THR A 42 5.22 31.23 -7.60
CA THR A 42 4.02 32.05 -7.32
C THR A 42 2.81 31.23 -6.87
N HIS A 43 2.91 29.91 -6.77
CA HIS A 43 1.88 29.08 -6.18
C HIS A 43 2.39 28.56 -4.83
N SER A 44 2.18 29.35 -3.77
CA SER A 44 2.23 28.83 -2.41
C SER A 44 1.03 27.89 -2.21
N SER A 45 1.09 26.70 -2.80
CA SER A 45 0.23 25.59 -2.40
C SER A 45 0.42 25.41 -0.90
N LEU A 46 -0.67 25.58 -0.13
CA LEU A 46 -0.70 25.42 1.32
C LEU A 46 -0.41 23.97 1.76
N THR A 47 -0.26 23.04 0.81
CA THR A 47 0.03 21.63 1.07
C THR A 47 1.28 21.23 0.29
N LEU A 48 2.41 21.14 1.01
CA LEU A 48 3.65 20.58 0.47
C LEU A 48 3.53 19.06 0.45
N GLN A 49 3.58 18.47 -0.73
CA GLN A 49 3.60 17.02 -0.90
C GLN A 49 5.04 16.52 -1.06
N PRO A 50 5.40 15.33 -0.56
CA PRO A 50 6.70 14.73 -0.81
C PRO A 50 6.94 14.49 -2.32
N SER A 51 8.18 14.43 -2.75
CA SER A 51 8.50 13.89 -4.08
C SER A 51 8.27 12.37 -4.12
N LEU A 52 8.21 11.80 -5.33
CA LEU A 52 8.17 10.34 -5.49
C LEU A 52 9.43 9.64 -4.95
N LEU A 53 10.60 10.29 -5.04
CA LEU A 53 11.83 9.74 -4.46
C LEU A 53 11.76 9.71 -2.94
N LEU A 54 11.24 10.76 -2.31
CA LEU A 54 11.06 10.81 -0.86
C LEU A 54 10.08 9.73 -0.39
N HIS A 55 8.98 9.53 -1.12
CA HIS A 55 8.03 8.43 -0.87
C HIS A 55 8.70 7.04 -0.95
N ARG A 56 9.62 6.83 -1.91
CA ARG A 56 10.37 5.58 -2.03
C ARG A 56 11.33 5.36 -0.86
N VAL A 57 12.09 6.39 -0.49
CA VAL A 57 13.03 6.34 0.65
C VAL A 57 12.27 6.10 1.95
N GLY A 58 11.13 6.78 2.14
CA GLY A 58 10.23 6.54 3.26
C GLY A 58 9.69 5.12 3.29
N ALA A 59 9.29 4.57 2.13
CA ALA A 59 8.84 3.18 2.05
C ALA A 59 9.95 2.18 2.42
N HIS A 60 11.19 2.42 1.99
CA HIS A 60 12.32 1.56 2.35
C HIS A 60 12.60 1.50 3.86
N LEU A 61 12.34 2.61 4.58
CA LEU A 61 12.45 2.66 6.04
C LEU A 61 11.30 1.94 6.76
N ASN A 62 10.06 2.06 6.25
CA ASN A 62 8.87 1.52 6.89
C ASN A 62 8.55 0.07 6.50
N TYR A 63 9.02 -0.37 5.32
CA TYR A 63 8.78 -1.70 4.76
C TYR A 63 10.10 -2.32 4.26
N PRO A 64 11.03 -2.66 5.18
CA PRO A 64 12.31 -3.23 4.81
C PRO A 64 12.17 -4.65 4.25
N MET A 65 13.14 -5.06 3.43
CA MET A 65 13.22 -6.44 2.94
C MET A 65 13.41 -7.43 4.11
N HIS A 66 12.58 -8.47 4.15
CA HIS A 66 12.68 -9.54 5.15
C HIS A 66 13.58 -10.66 4.63
N ALA A 67 14.67 -10.93 5.35
CA ALA A 67 15.54 -12.07 5.06
C ALA A 67 15.12 -13.29 5.90
N PHE A 68 14.83 -14.41 5.23
CA PHE A 68 14.48 -15.67 5.88
C PHE A 68 15.66 -16.65 5.78
N VAL A 69 16.15 -17.14 6.92
CA VAL A 69 17.29 -18.07 6.99
C VAL A 69 16.79 -19.47 7.32
N SER A 70 17.06 -20.43 6.43
CA SER A 70 16.72 -21.85 6.66
C SER A 70 17.74 -22.52 7.58
N LYS A 71 17.25 -23.37 8.49
CA LYS A 71 18.10 -24.11 9.44
C LYS A 71 18.79 -25.33 8.83
N LYS A 72 18.29 -25.86 7.71
CA LYS A 72 18.81 -27.10 7.12
C LYS A 72 19.61 -26.79 5.86
N PRO A 73 20.87 -27.23 5.76
CA PRO A 73 21.61 -27.22 4.50
C PRO A 73 20.98 -28.27 3.58
N HIS A 74 20.01 -27.83 2.79
CA HIS A 74 19.59 -28.48 1.55
C HIS A 74 19.18 -29.97 1.63
N GLU A 75 18.31 -30.37 2.57
CA GLU A 75 17.60 -31.65 2.42
C GLU A 75 16.46 -31.48 1.41
N LYS A 76 16.77 -31.89 0.18
CA LYS A 76 15.89 -31.96 -1.01
C LYS A 76 15.46 -30.59 -1.51
N SER A 77 16.10 -30.20 -2.60
CA SER A 77 15.56 -29.31 -3.61
C SER A 77 14.05 -29.48 -3.72
N PHE A 78 13.28 -28.55 -3.16
CA PHE A 78 12.01 -28.24 -3.79
C PHE A 78 12.40 -27.96 -5.23
N LYS A 79 11.95 -28.80 -6.17
CA LYS A 79 11.90 -28.45 -7.58
C LYS A 79 10.89 -27.31 -7.73
N LEU A 80 11.15 -26.17 -7.07
CA LEU A 80 10.44 -24.96 -7.37
C LEU A 80 11.06 -24.49 -8.67
N HIS A 81 10.34 -24.69 -9.76
CA HIS A 81 10.67 -24.13 -11.07
C HIS A 81 10.78 -22.59 -11.05
N GLN A 82 10.46 -21.94 -9.93
CA GLN A 82 10.57 -20.51 -9.71
C GLN A 82 11.57 -20.22 -8.58
N GLN A 83 12.77 -19.77 -8.96
CA GLN A 83 13.76 -19.20 -8.04
C GLN A 83 13.32 -17.82 -7.49
N SER A 84 12.27 -17.22 -8.06
CA SER A 84 11.70 -15.93 -7.69
C SER A 84 10.17 -15.99 -7.64
N PHE A 85 9.57 -15.34 -6.65
CA PHE A 85 8.13 -15.16 -6.53
C PHE A 85 7.77 -13.71 -6.85
N ALA A 86 6.99 -13.50 -7.90
CA ALA A 86 6.50 -12.19 -8.33
C ALA A 86 4.98 -12.27 -8.55
N PRO A 87 4.17 -11.97 -7.51
CA PRO A 87 2.73 -12.23 -7.54
C PRO A 87 1.94 -11.27 -8.42
N LEU A 88 2.50 -10.10 -8.74
CA LEU A 88 1.85 -9.07 -9.54
C LEU A 88 2.09 -9.33 -11.03
N ALA A 89 1.07 -9.08 -11.86
CA ALA A 89 1.18 -9.19 -13.31
C ALA A 89 2.11 -8.12 -13.91
N ALA A 90 2.08 -6.91 -13.33
CA ALA A 90 2.94 -5.78 -13.68
C ALA A 90 3.42 -5.05 -12.40
N SER A 91 4.44 -4.20 -12.54
CA SER A 91 4.89 -3.34 -11.44
C SER A 91 3.84 -2.28 -11.12
N LEU A 92 3.60 -1.99 -9.84
CA LEU A 92 2.66 -0.94 -9.46
C LEU A 92 3.14 0.44 -9.90
N PRO A 93 2.20 1.37 -10.20
CA PRO A 93 2.55 2.77 -10.40
C PRO A 93 3.30 3.35 -9.20
N CYS A 94 4.21 4.29 -9.47
CA CYS A 94 5.09 4.85 -8.44
C CYS A 94 4.31 5.59 -7.32
N ASP A 95 3.10 6.06 -7.62
CA ASP A 95 2.21 6.77 -6.71
C ASP A 95 1.13 5.87 -6.07
N VAL A 96 1.16 4.55 -6.28
CA VAL A 96 0.26 3.59 -5.61
C VAL A 96 0.99 2.77 -4.59
N HIS A 97 0.37 2.59 -3.42
CA HIS A 97 0.86 1.74 -2.36
C HIS A 97 -0.22 0.77 -1.88
N ILE A 98 0.12 -0.51 -1.80
CA ILE A 98 -0.72 -1.49 -1.10
C ILE A 98 -0.49 -1.30 0.40
N VAL A 99 -1.45 -0.69 1.08
CA VAL A 99 -1.41 -0.47 2.53
C VAL A 99 -1.61 -1.78 3.27
N ASN A 100 -2.50 -2.63 2.76
CA ASN A 100 -2.82 -3.92 3.39
C ASN A 100 -3.38 -4.90 2.35
N LEU A 101 -3.05 -6.18 2.50
CA LEU A 101 -3.69 -7.31 1.84
C LEU A 101 -3.93 -8.38 2.90
N LYS A 102 -5.18 -8.64 3.24
CA LYS A 102 -5.54 -9.55 4.34
C LYS A 102 -6.73 -10.45 4.01
N VAL A 103 -6.86 -11.51 4.78
CA VAL A 103 -8.02 -12.40 4.78
C VAL A 103 -8.89 -12.02 5.99
N PRO A 104 -10.06 -11.38 5.82
CA PRO A 104 -10.86 -10.88 6.94
C PRO A 104 -11.41 -11.99 7.85
N GLN A 105 -11.68 -13.17 7.29
CA GLN A 105 -12.20 -14.33 8.03
C GLN A 105 -11.20 -15.50 7.97
N PRO A 106 -10.72 -16.01 9.11
CA PRO A 106 -9.81 -17.15 9.11
C PRO A 106 -10.50 -18.42 8.58
N LEU A 107 -9.80 -19.16 7.70
CA LEU A 107 -10.27 -20.42 7.10
C LEU A 107 -10.64 -21.52 8.12
N LYS A 108 -10.28 -21.35 9.40
CA LYS A 108 -10.54 -22.29 10.49
C LYS A 108 -11.93 -22.17 11.11
N PHE A 109 -12.71 -21.14 10.77
CA PHE A 109 -14.07 -20.93 11.27
C PHE A 109 -15.08 -20.99 10.11
N PRO A 110 -15.42 -22.18 9.58
CA PRO A 110 -16.34 -22.34 8.45
C PRO A 110 -17.82 -22.23 8.85
N HIS A 111 -18.13 -21.63 10.00
CA HIS A 111 -19.50 -21.55 10.47
C HIS A 111 -20.24 -20.45 9.72
N THR A 112 -21.31 -20.87 9.02
CA THR A 112 -22.19 -20.11 8.14
C THR A 112 -21.59 -19.91 6.75
N GLU A 113 -22.39 -20.19 5.73
CA GLU A 113 -22.11 -20.12 4.29
C GLU A 113 -21.00 -19.13 3.94
N ALA A 114 -19.99 -19.56 3.16
CA ALA A 114 -18.87 -18.72 2.79
C ALA A 114 -19.37 -17.47 2.04
N VAL A 115 -19.63 -16.39 2.77
CA VAL A 115 -20.04 -15.11 2.20
C VAL A 115 -18.80 -14.54 1.53
N GLU A 116 -18.71 -14.80 0.23
CA GLU A 116 -17.93 -14.01 -0.72
C GLU A 116 -18.11 -12.52 -0.38
N PRO A 117 -17.04 -11.72 -0.28
CA PRO A 117 -15.64 -11.96 -0.68
C PRO A 117 -14.58 -12.28 0.43
N ARG A 118 -13.58 -13.12 0.09
CA ARG A 118 -12.60 -13.74 1.01
C ARG A 118 -11.35 -12.93 1.33
N PHE A 119 -10.91 -12.06 0.42
CA PHE A 119 -9.72 -11.23 0.58
C PHE A 119 -10.10 -9.77 0.63
N ALA A 120 -9.27 -8.95 1.25
CA ALA A 120 -9.41 -7.50 1.26
C ALA A 120 -8.07 -6.84 0.97
N ILE A 121 -8.08 -5.86 0.07
CA ILE A 121 -6.94 -5.03 -0.29
C ILE A 121 -7.25 -3.56 0.01
N LEU A 122 -6.28 -2.86 0.60
CA LEU A 122 -6.34 -1.42 0.80
C LEU A 122 -5.26 -0.77 -0.08
N LEU A 123 -5.68 0.12 -0.95
CA LEU A 123 -4.83 0.87 -1.85
C LEU A 123 -4.81 2.33 -1.42
N GLN A 124 -3.63 2.93 -1.44
CA GLN A 124 -3.45 4.36 -1.25
C GLN A 124 -2.78 4.95 -2.49
N ARG A 125 -3.32 6.06 -2.99
CA ARG A 125 -2.59 6.90 -3.94
C ARG A 125 -1.87 8.00 -3.19
N ARG A 126 -0.55 8.04 -3.30
CA ARG A 126 0.28 9.05 -2.66
C ARG A 126 0.23 10.34 -3.48
N GLY A 127 -0.12 11.46 -2.83
CA GLY A 127 0.11 12.78 -3.40
C GLY A 127 1.60 13.06 -3.52
N TRP A 128 2.03 13.65 -4.63
CA TRP A 128 3.43 13.96 -4.88
C TRP A 128 3.61 15.32 -5.56
N ASP A 129 4.71 16.00 -5.23
CA ASP A 129 5.06 17.29 -5.82
C ASP A 129 5.82 17.11 -7.14
N ALA A 130 5.18 17.56 -8.23
CA ALA A 130 5.74 17.52 -9.58
C ALA A 130 6.84 18.55 -9.85
N SER A 131 7.15 19.41 -8.87
CA SER A 131 8.28 20.34 -8.93
C SER A 131 9.63 19.64 -8.80
N TYR A 132 9.67 18.40 -8.33
CA TYR A 132 10.87 17.58 -8.26
C TYR A 132 10.94 16.60 -9.45
N CYS A 133 11.97 15.76 -9.49
CA CYS A 133 12.12 14.77 -10.55
C CYS A 133 10.83 13.94 -10.69
N LYS A 134 10.14 14.07 -11.84
CA LYS A 134 8.80 13.50 -12.08
C LYS A 134 8.68 12.00 -11.82
N ARG A 135 9.79 11.26 -11.86
CA ARG A 135 9.82 9.83 -11.55
C ARG A 135 10.78 9.48 -10.41
N GLY A 136 11.48 10.45 -9.82
CA GLY A 136 12.46 10.16 -8.76
C GLY A 136 13.54 9.14 -9.15
N GLY A 137 13.89 9.04 -10.44
CA GLY A 137 14.77 8.01 -10.98
C GLY A 137 14.16 6.60 -11.08
N LEU A 138 12.84 6.47 -10.94
CA LEU A 138 12.10 5.22 -11.11
C LEU A 138 11.67 5.01 -12.57
N GLN A 139 11.50 3.75 -12.94
CA GLN A 139 10.96 3.29 -14.23
C GLN A 139 9.55 2.71 -14.03
N CYS A 140 8.70 3.37 -13.25
CA CYS A 140 7.28 3.03 -13.11
C CYS A 140 6.39 4.15 -13.68
N PRO A 141 5.17 3.81 -14.15
CA PRO A 141 4.17 4.79 -14.53
C PRO A 141 3.57 5.47 -13.29
N THR A 142 2.73 6.49 -13.51
CA THR A 142 1.81 7.00 -12.48
C THR A 142 0.38 6.54 -12.77
N VAL A 143 -0.52 6.56 -11.79
CA VAL A 143 -1.94 6.16 -11.99
C VAL A 143 -2.61 6.92 -13.12
N GLY A 144 -2.21 8.18 -13.36
CA GLY A 144 -2.74 8.98 -14.46
C GLY A 144 -2.24 8.55 -15.85
N GLU A 145 -1.10 7.84 -15.92
CA GLU A 145 -0.54 7.27 -17.16
C GLU A 145 -1.06 5.85 -17.40
N GLU A 146 -1.07 5.02 -16.35
CA GLU A 146 -1.50 3.62 -16.40
C GLU A 146 -2.38 3.31 -15.18
N PRO A 147 -3.70 3.09 -15.37
CA PRO A 147 -4.59 2.77 -14.27
C PRO A 147 -4.30 1.36 -13.73
N VAL A 148 -4.56 1.16 -12.44
CA VAL A 148 -4.44 -0.16 -11.82
C VAL A 148 -5.73 -0.93 -12.02
N ASN A 149 -5.66 -2.11 -12.62
CA ASN A 149 -6.80 -2.99 -12.80
C ASN A 149 -6.86 -4.05 -11.70
N LEU A 150 -7.94 -4.13 -10.92
CA LEU A 150 -8.05 -5.08 -9.81
C LEU A 150 -8.30 -6.53 -10.24
N PHE A 151 -8.92 -6.75 -11.40
CA PHE A 151 -9.27 -8.08 -11.91
C PHE A 151 -8.04 -8.86 -12.36
N TYR A 152 -7.06 -8.15 -12.94
CA TYR A 152 -5.84 -8.72 -13.54
C TYR A 152 -4.54 -8.24 -12.85
N MET A 153 -4.64 -7.73 -11.61
CA MET A 153 -3.49 -7.22 -10.86
C MET A 153 -2.45 -8.32 -10.56
N PHE A 154 -2.91 -9.57 -10.39
CA PHE A 154 -2.09 -10.70 -10.01
C PHE A 154 -1.76 -11.57 -11.23
N LYS A 155 -0.54 -12.10 -11.29
CA LYS A 155 -0.02 -12.81 -12.47
C LYS A 155 -0.76 -14.14 -12.73
N ASP A 156 -1.00 -14.90 -11.68
CA ASP A 156 -1.53 -16.27 -11.74
C ASP A 156 -2.92 -16.39 -11.04
N LEU A 157 -3.54 -15.25 -10.70
CA LEU A 157 -4.82 -15.17 -10.00
C LEU A 157 -5.72 -14.12 -10.65
N LEU A 158 -7.00 -14.44 -10.79
CA LEU A 158 -8.05 -13.53 -11.24
C LEU A 158 -8.91 -13.11 -10.04
N ALA A 159 -9.27 -11.83 -9.96
CA ALA A 159 -10.26 -11.36 -9.00
C ALA A 159 -11.65 -11.38 -9.64
N VAL A 160 -12.59 -12.21 -9.15
CA VAL A 160 -13.89 -12.46 -9.82
C VAL A 160 -15.06 -11.69 -9.18
N ASN A 161 -14.89 -11.20 -7.96
CA ASN A 161 -15.93 -10.44 -7.22
C ASN A 161 -15.28 -9.28 -6.46
N VAL A 162 -15.05 -8.16 -7.16
CA VAL A 162 -14.41 -6.96 -6.58
C VAL A 162 -15.50 -6.00 -6.10
N LYS A 163 -15.54 -5.75 -4.78
CA LYS A 163 -16.51 -4.85 -4.15
C LYS A 163 -15.81 -3.79 -3.31
N ALA A 164 -16.11 -2.51 -3.56
CA ALA A 164 -15.64 -1.43 -2.71
C ALA A 164 -16.25 -1.55 -1.29
N THR A 165 -15.47 -1.17 -0.28
CA THR A 165 -15.88 -1.26 1.13
C THR A 165 -15.26 -0.13 1.94
N SER A 166 -15.77 0.10 3.15
CA SER A 166 -15.17 1.00 4.12
C SER A 166 -13.79 0.50 4.56
N LEU A 167 -12.93 1.40 5.05
CA LEU A 167 -11.56 1.04 5.48
C LEU A 167 -11.52 0.00 6.61
N ASN A 168 -12.58 -0.06 7.43
CA ASN A 168 -12.76 -1.07 8.48
C ASN A 168 -13.48 -2.36 7.99
N LEU A 169 -13.83 -2.44 6.70
CA LEU A 169 -14.50 -3.56 6.03
C LEU A 169 -15.94 -3.86 6.47
N LEU A 170 -16.57 -2.94 7.22
CA LEU A 170 -17.91 -3.14 7.80
C LEU A 170 -19.06 -2.68 6.88
N HIS A 171 -18.79 -1.78 5.94
CA HIS A 171 -19.82 -1.21 5.06
C HIS A 171 -19.43 -1.36 3.61
N ASP A 172 -20.35 -1.82 2.77
CA ASP A 172 -20.09 -2.06 1.35
C ASP A 172 -21.06 -1.28 0.44
N ASP A 173 -21.70 -0.27 1.00
CA ASP A 173 -22.67 0.56 0.28
C ASP A 173 -21.91 1.65 -0.52
N PRO A 174 -21.88 1.56 -1.87
CA PRO A 174 -21.15 2.51 -2.69
C PRO A 174 -21.73 3.93 -2.62
N GLU A 175 -23.01 4.09 -2.28
CA GLU A 175 -23.64 5.41 -2.14
C GLU A 175 -23.13 6.12 -0.88
N MET A 176 -23.15 5.41 0.26
CA MET A 176 -22.58 5.89 1.51
C MET A 176 -21.08 6.20 1.38
N LEU A 177 -20.37 5.40 0.59
CA LEU A 177 -18.92 5.55 0.41
C LEU A 177 -18.54 6.66 -0.59
N GLY A 178 -19.52 7.29 -1.26
CA GLY A 178 -19.26 8.32 -2.26
C GLY A 178 -18.59 7.80 -3.54
N TYR A 179 -18.68 6.49 -3.81
CA TYR A 179 -18.08 5.84 -4.98
C TYR A 179 -19.04 5.74 -6.17
N LEU A 180 -20.29 6.19 -6.04
CA LEU A 180 -21.31 6.17 -7.11
C LEU A 180 -20.83 6.83 -8.42
N GLU A 181 -20.18 7.98 -8.34
CA GLU A 181 -19.66 8.69 -9.53
C GLU A 181 -18.46 7.98 -10.18
N GLN A 182 -17.80 7.07 -9.45
CA GLN A 182 -16.68 6.26 -9.95
C GLN A 182 -17.15 4.92 -10.57
N ILE A 183 -18.42 4.55 -10.36
CA ILE A 183 -19.00 3.29 -10.82
C ILE A 183 -19.84 3.48 -12.10
N GLY A 184 -20.33 4.68 -12.38
CA GLY A 184 -20.99 5.03 -13.65
C GLY A 184 -19.99 5.07 -14.81
N ASP A 185 -20.19 4.20 -15.81
CA ASP A 185 -19.48 4.09 -17.09
C ASP A 185 -18.05 3.49 -17.14
N VAL A 186 -17.25 3.50 -16.07
CA VAL A 186 -15.86 2.94 -16.09
C VAL A 186 -15.69 1.64 -15.28
N ALA A 187 -16.69 1.26 -14.48
CA ALA A 187 -16.65 0.05 -13.65
C ALA A 187 -16.68 -1.27 -14.42
N GLN A 188 -16.96 -1.26 -15.74
CA GLN A 188 -16.91 -2.47 -16.55
C GLN A 188 -15.47 -2.91 -16.88
N GLU A 189 -14.48 -2.03 -16.73
CA GLU A 189 -13.08 -2.38 -16.99
C GLU A 189 -12.29 -2.75 -15.73
N GLY A 190 -12.77 -2.43 -14.53
CA GLY A 190 -12.11 -2.82 -13.27
C GLY A 190 -10.88 -2.00 -12.88
N ASN A 191 -10.73 -0.84 -13.52
CA ASN A 191 -9.69 0.15 -13.26
C ASN A 191 -10.00 0.97 -11.99
N VAL A 192 -9.01 1.16 -11.14
CA VAL A 192 -9.13 1.89 -9.87
C VAL A 192 -9.04 3.40 -10.12
N LEU A 193 -10.13 4.12 -9.82
CA LEU A 193 -10.18 5.57 -9.81
C LEU A 193 -9.89 6.09 -8.40
N ILE A 194 -8.63 6.38 -8.11
CA ILE A 194 -8.19 6.85 -6.79
C ILE A 194 -7.55 8.24 -6.90
N SER A 195 -8.04 9.21 -6.13
CA SER A 195 -7.50 10.58 -6.15
C SER A 195 -6.21 10.68 -5.33
N PRO A 196 -5.34 11.67 -5.59
CA PRO A 196 -4.15 11.87 -4.78
C PRO A 196 -4.49 12.04 -3.29
N MET A 197 -3.77 11.32 -2.43
CA MET A 197 -3.98 11.22 -0.97
C MET A 197 -5.19 10.38 -0.51
N ASP A 198 -5.96 9.80 -1.43
CA ASP A 198 -7.07 8.91 -1.06
C ASP A 198 -6.58 7.51 -0.67
N ILE A 199 -7.39 6.84 0.16
CA ILE A 199 -7.26 5.42 0.51
C ILE A 199 -8.59 4.76 0.21
N GLN A 200 -8.56 3.69 -0.57
CA GLN A 200 -9.74 2.90 -0.93
C GLN A 200 -9.53 1.45 -0.50
N ALA A 201 -10.61 0.82 -0.05
CA ALA A 201 -10.62 -0.58 0.34
C ALA A 201 -11.53 -1.36 -0.60
N TYR A 202 -11.05 -2.52 -1.04
CA TYR A 202 -11.80 -3.44 -1.86
C TYR A 202 -11.76 -4.81 -1.22
N LYS A 203 -12.89 -5.50 -1.27
CA LYS A 203 -12.94 -6.93 -1.03
C LYS A 203 -12.96 -7.66 -2.38
N LEU A 204 -12.25 -8.78 -2.44
CA LEU A 204 -11.99 -9.53 -3.66
C LEU A 204 -12.01 -11.03 -3.41
N ASP A 205 -12.50 -11.77 -4.39
CA ASP A 205 -12.36 -13.22 -4.48
C ASP A 205 -11.31 -13.60 -5.52
N LEU A 206 -10.23 -14.21 -5.05
CA LEU A 206 -9.11 -14.64 -5.89
C LEU A 206 -9.29 -16.09 -6.30
N GLN A 207 -9.25 -16.34 -7.61
CA GLN A 207 -9.32 -17.67 -8.20
C GLN A 207 -8.08 -17.92 -9.09
N PRO A 208 -7.56 -19.15 -9.15
CA PRO A 208 -6.53 -19.51 -10.13
C PRO A 208 -7.02 -19.25 -11.56
N SER A 209 -6.14 -18.69 -12.41
CA SER A 209 -6.46 -18.42 -13.81
C SER A 209 -6.76 -19.67 -14.65
N SER A 210 -6.34 -20.86 -14.20
CA SER A 210 -6.48 -22.14 -14.91
C SER A 210 -7.85 -22.82 -14.81
N LEU A 211 -8.87 -22.18 -14.23
CA LEU A 211 -10.21 -22.77 -14.05
C LEU A 211 -11.23 -22.33 -15.12
N GLN A 212 -10.81 -21.62 -16.17
CA GLN A 212 -11.69 -21.16 -17.26
C GLN A 212 -11.53 -21.92 -18.59
N GLU A 213 -10.67 -22.95 -18.64
CA GLU A 213 -10.59 -23.89 -19.77
C GLU A 213 -11.23 -25.23 -19.39
N GLU A 214 -12.55 -25.26 -19.24
CA GLU A 214 -13.36 -26.48 -19.40
C GLU A 214 -14.80 -26.15 -19.83
#